data_AF-A0A1R3RA82-F1
#
_entry.id   AF-A0A1R3RA82-F1
#
_cell.length_a   1.000
_cell.length_b   1.000
_cell.length_c   1.000
_cell.angle_alpha   90.00
_cell.angle_beta   90.00
_cell.angle_gamma   90.00
#
_symmetry.space_group_name_H-M   'P 1'
#
loop_
_entity.id
_entity.type
_entity.pdbx_description
1 polymer ?
#
loop_
_entity_poly.entity_id
_entity_poly.type
_entity_poly.pdbx_seq_one_letter_code
_entity_poly.pdbx_strand_id
1 'polypeptide(L)'
;MDYNAPYRSCRAGRYLRVRPMRAPRPERQFTEVRDSESDETVKSHIGLLYNVLEELQDVISRKNDLLRNGVITSDLLWTVFEPNRVIFSIVNGRKRAFRLDAGEFDPFTRSYQITASCIDFDGTKFWQMPCGFPIPPYEGTKPIMSFSVFLLIYHANQALTRKDLIYRGKLWSEHKGHHYKQYEGLALIDFMNREVKYNVNSRIIIDAEAYNAFKPDDSSTFPISISSDLTDNHLLVTTPILQEYSLKDKKRPEFFIDGVSDIVWNARAFDSLVLPHGHHDFEELILAFAQTQSKNIDIFDDTLTAESVAEVMKVPLYVLNASDQGTSASRVEEHMKAILRMVPNNSNKAGFSENDLEEMAGLQPNGRQIKNVLKTASLFARTQGIDLSCGRIQTVMKVRASVL
;
A
#
# COMPACT_ATOMS: atom_id res chain seq x y z
N MET A 1 19.59 1.69 24.49
CA MET A 1 19.88 1.12 23.16
C MET A 1 18.59 0.48 22.68
N ASP A 2 17.82 1.19 21.85
CA ASP A 2 16.54 0.71 21.34
C ASP A 2 16.75 -0.43 20.32
N TYR A 3 16.44 -1.65 20.74
CA TYR A 3 16.44 -2.86 19.90
C TYR A 3 15.11 -3.03 19.11
N ASN A 4 14.32 -1.96 18.97
CA ASN A 4 12.99 -2.00 18.37
C ASN A 4 12.97 -1.46 16.93
N ALA A 5 13.39 -2.28 15.97
CA ALA A 5 12.99 -2.13 14.57
C ALA A 5 13.00 -3.49 13.85
N PRO A 6 11.96 -4.32 14.00
CA PRO A 6 11.87 -5.62 13.32
C PRO A 6 11.77 -5.49 11.78
N TYR A 7 11.53 -4.30 11.23
CA TYR A 7 11.31 -4.11 9.80
C TYR A 7 12.59 -4.21 8.95
N ARG A 8 13.75 -3.78 9.48
CA ARG A 8 15.02 -3.76 8.73
C ARG A 8 15.58 -5.15 8.42
N SER A 9 15.38 -6.13 9.30
CA SER A 9 15.88 -7.49 9.07
C SER A 9 15.07 -8.28 8.04
N CYS A 10 13.90 -7.78 7.65
CA CYS A 10 12.99 -8.48 6.74
C CYS A 10 13.35 -8.33 5.26
N ARG A 11 14.08 -7.26 4.88
CA ARG A 11 14.52 -7.04 3.48
C ARG A 11 16.01 -7.32 3.25
N ALA A 12 16.82 -7.39 4.31
CA ALA A 12 18.26 -7.66 4.21
C ALA A 12 18.62 -8.95 4.97
N GLY A 13 18.27 -10.12 4.43
CA GLY A 13 18.59 -11.39 5.09
C GLY A 13 18.49 -12.59 4.15
N ARG A 14 19.57 -13.37 4.05
CA ARG A 14 19.68 -14.58 3.22
C ARG A 14 18.59 -15.59 3.56
N TYR A 15 17.89 -16.06 2.54
CA TYR A 15 16.87 -17.09 2.62
C TYR A 15 17.47 -18.47 2.89
N LEU A 16 17.13 -19.08 4.03
CA LEU A 16 17.17 -20.53 4.17
C LEU A 16 15.77 -21.08 3.88
N ARG A 17 15.67 -21.94 2.87
CA ARG A 17 14.44 -22.67 2.53
C ARG A 17 14.10 -23.62 3.68
N VAL A 18 12.97 -23.39 4.34
CA VAL A 18 12.36 -24.40 5.22
C VAL A 18 11.03 -24.81 4.60
N ARG A 19 10.88 -26.11 4.35
CA ARG A 19 9.61 -26.69 3.88
C ARG A 19 8.64 -26.77 5.06
N PRO A 20 7.35 -26.41 4.89
CA PRO A 20 6.38 -26.54 5.95
C PRO A 20 6.06 -28.02 6.18
N MET A 21 6.31 -28.53 7.38
CA MET A 21 5.70 -29.78 7.85
C MET A 21 4.32 -29.49 8.42
N ARG A 22 3.30 -30.23 7.96
CA ARG A 22 1.99 -30.31 8.60
C ARG A 22 2.14 -31.03 9.94
N ALA A 23 1.60 -30.46 11.00
CA ALA A 23 1.45 -31.14 12.29
C ALA A 23 -0.01 -31.50 12.53
N PRO A 24 -0.32 -32.75 12.94
CA PRO A 24 -1.53 -33.07 13.67
C PRO A 24 -1.26 -33.24 15.18
N ARG A 25 -2.27 -32.94 16.00
CA ARG A 25 -2.49 -33.45 17.38
C ARG A 25 -4.02 -33.55 17.59
N PRO A 26 -4.56 -34.46 18.43
CA PRO A 26 -3.99 -34.97 19.69
C PRO A 26 -3.95 -36.52 19.86
N GLU A 27 -3.11 -36.96 20.78
CA GLU A 27 -2.63 -38.32 21.09
C GLU A 27 -3.67 -39.46 21.16
N ARG A 28 -4.97 -39.16 21.35
CA ARG A 28 -6.05 -40.18 21.35
C ARG A 28 -6.39 -40.71 19.96
N GLN A 29 -6.37 -39.84 18.94
CA GLN A 29 -6.58 -40.27 17.55
C GLN A 29 -5.38 -41.06 17.03
N PHE A 30 -4.19 -40.83 17.59
CA PHE A 30 -2.94 -41.41 17.09
C PHE A 30 -2.79 -42.89 17.45
N THR A 31 -3.18 -43.26 18.67
CA THR A 31 -3.17 -44.66 19.14
C THR A 31 -4.20 -45.50 18.41
N GLU A 32 -5.41 -44.97 18.20
CA GLU A 32 -6.45 -45.62 17.40
C GLU A 32 -6.01 -45.82 15.93
N VAL A 33 -5.39 -44.81 15.31
CA VAL A 33 -4.86 -44.91 13.94
C VAL A 33 -3.73 -45.93 13.85
N ARG A 34 -2.79 -45.95 14.80
CA ARG A 34 -1.71 -46.96 14.87
C ARG A 34 -2.26 -48.38 14.92
N ASP A 35 -3.28 -48.59 15.75
CA ASP A 35 -3.82 -49.92 16.01
C ASP A 35 -4.76 -50.40 14.89
N SER A 36 -5.32 -49.47 14.10
CA SER A 36 -6.17 -49.75 12.94
C SER A 36 -5.44 -49.81 11.58
N GLU A 37 -4.17 -49.41 11.52
CA GLU A 37 -3.41 -49.36 10.26
C GLU A 37 -2.94 -50.75 9.83
N SER A 38 -3.13 -51.03 8.53
CA SER A 38 -2.89 -52.34 7.92
C SER A 38 -1.61 -52.38 7.07
N ASP A 39 -1.10 -51.22 6.63
CA ASP A 39 0.17 -51.13 5.92
C ASP A 39 1.35 -51.26 6.91
N GLU A 40 2.16 -52.30 6.74
CA GLU A 40 3.28 -52.63 7.63
C GLU A 40 4.37 -51.55 7.66
N THR A 41 4.58 -50.83 6.55
CA THR A 41 5.58 -49.75 6.46
C THR A 41 5.08 -48.51 7.19
N VAL A 42 3.81 -48.16 7.00
CA VAL A 42 3.17 -47.05 7.72
C VAL A 42 3.13 -47.34 9.22
N LYS A 43 2.78 -48.57 9.61
CA LYS A 43 2.75 -49.01 11.00
C LYS A 43 4.11 -48.92 11.68
N SER A 44 5.18 -49.30 10.98
CA SER A 44 6.56 -49.12 11.43
C SER A 44 6.92 -47.65 11.65
N HIS A 45 6.59 -46.76 10.70
CA HIS A 45 6.82 -45.32 10.84
C HIS A 45 6.01 -44.70 11.98
N ILE A 46 4.75 -45.11 12.16
CA ILE A 46 3.91 -44.65 13.28
C ILE A 46 4.47 -45.14 14.62
N GLY A 47 4.97 -46.38 14.68
CA GLY A 47 5.63 -46.93 15.87
C GLY A 47 6.89 -46.15 16.26
N LEU A 48 7.74 -45.79 15.29
CA LEU A 48 8.90 -44.92 15.52
C LEU A 48 8.49 -43.55 16.07
N LEU A 49 7.47 -42.92 15.47
CA LEU A 49 6.95 -41.64 15.95
C LEU A 49 6.35 -41.75 17.36
N TYR A 50 5.64 -42.84 17.67
CA TYR A 50 5.08 -43.09 18.99
C TYR A 50 6.18 -43.18 20.06
N ASN A 51 7.26 -43.90 19.80
CA ASN A 51 8.38 -44.02 20.74
C ASN A 51 9.03 -42.66 21.02
N VAL A 52 9.23 -41.83 19.99
CA VAL A 52 9.74 -40.46 20.16
C VAL A 52 8.79 -39.61 21.01
N LEU A 53 7.47 -39.78 20.84
CA LEU A 53 6.50 -39.07 21.67
C LEU A 53 6.53 -39.51 23.14
N GLU A 54 6.74 -40.81 23.42
CA GLU A 54 6.91 -41.30 24.79
C GLU A 54 8.18 -40.74 25.45
N GLU A 55 9.30 -40.65 24.74
CA GLU A 55 10.52 -40.02 25.26
C GLU A 55 10.32 -38.53 25.61
N LEU A 56 9.36 -37.87 24.95
CA LEU A 56 9.03 -36.47 25.19
C LEU A 56 7.96 -36.26 26.28
N GLN A 57 7.46 -37.32 26.91
CA GLN A 57 6.34 -37.23 27.87
C GLN A 57 6.66 -36.31 29.06
N ASP A 58 7.89 -36.37 29.58
CA ASP A 58 8.36 -35.52 30.67
C ASP A 58 8.41 -34.04 30.24
N VAL A 59 8.89 -33.80 29.01
CA VAL A 59 8.95 -32.45 28.41
C VAL A 59 7.53 -31.90 28.21
N ILE A 60 6.61 -32.73 27.72
CA ILE A 60 5.19 -32.37 27.53
C ILE A 60 4.54 -32.05 28.88
N SER A 61 4.81 -32.86 29.90
CA SER A 61 4.27 -32.66 31.26
C SER A 61 4.77 -31.35 31.85
N ARG A 62 6.10 -31.11 31.81
CA ARG A 62 6.73 -29.87 32.27
C ARG A 62 6.19 -28.65 31.52
N LYS A 63 6.03 -28.75 30.19
CA LYS A 63 5.39 -27.70 29.38
C LYS A 63 3.99 -27.42 29.87
N ASN A 64 3.15 -28.45 30.02
CA ASN A 64 1.75 -28.29 30.40
C ASN A 64 1.60 -27.63 31.78
N ASP A 65 2.46 -27.99 32.75
CA ASP A 65 2.44 -27.37 34.07
C ASP A 65 2.87 -25.90 34.06
N LEU A 66 3.86 -25.54 33.24
CA LEU A 66 4.25 -24.14 33.04
C LEU A 66 3.13 -23.34 32.35
N LEU A 67 2.53 -23.89 31.29
CA LEU A 67 1.43 -23.26 30.55
C LEU A 67 0.20 -23.04 31.44
N ARG A 68 -0.13 -23.98 32.34
CA ARG A 68 -1.20 -23.82 33.34
C ARG A 68 -0.98 -22.61 34.24
N ASN A 69 0.28 -22.30 34.55
CA ASN A 69 0.67 -21.14 35.35
C ASN A 69 0.91 -19.88 34.49
N GLY A 70 0.69 -19.93 33.17
CA GLY A 70 0.87 -18.79 32.26
C GLY A 70 2.31 -18.36 32.03
N VAL A 71 3.28 -19.19 32.42
CA VAL A 71 4.72 -18.92 32.32
C VAL A 71 5.43 -19.94 31.42
N ILE A 72 6.66 -19.65 31.02
CA ILE A 72 7.52 -20.59 30.30
C ILE A 72 8.99 -20.33 30.65
N THR A 73 9.84 -21.35 30.49
CA THR A 73 11.30 -21.24 30.60
C THR A 73 11.95 -21.14 29.22
N SER A 74 13.15 -20.58 29.15
CA SER A 74 13.84 -20.34 27.88
C SER A 74 14.01 -21.64 27.07
N ASP A 75 14.40 -22.74 27.71
CA ASP A 75 14.62 -24.05 27.07
C ASP A 75 13.37 -24.68 26.44
N LEU A 76 12.17 -24.24 26.85
CA LEU A 76 10.90 -24.79 26.38
C LEU A 76 10.16 -23.88 25.40
N LEU A 77 10.75 -22.75 24.97
CA LEU A 77 10.12 -21.83 24.01
C LEU A 77 9.69 -22.52 22.71
N TRP A 78 10.50 -23.45 22.21
CA TRP A 78 10.20 -24.23 20.99
C TRP A 78 8.91 -25.05 21.09
N THR A 79 8.49 -25.39 22.31
CA THR A 79 7.25 -26.15 22.53
C THR A 79 5.99 -25.27 22.51
N VAL A 80 6.15 -23.95 22.64
CA VAL A 80 5.06 -22.98 22.62
C VAL A 80 4.86 -22.42 21.22
N PHE A 81 5.93 -22.12 20.50
CA PHE A 81 5.88 -21.57 19.15
C PHE A 81 5.73 -22.68 18.10
N GLU A 82 4.55 -23.32 18.09
CA GLU A 82 4.19 -24.36 17.12
C GLU A 82 3.99 -23.77 15.70
N PRO A 83 4.69 -24.27 14.66
CA PRO A 83 4.56 -23.78 13.28
C PRO A 83 3.13 -23.76 12.74
N ASN A 84 2.88 -22.88 11.77
CA ASN A 84 1.58 -22.61 11.13
C ASN A 84 0.52 -21.98 12.05
N ARG A 85 0.87 -21.63 13.29
CA ARG A 85 -0.02 -20.87 14.18
C ARG A 85 0.09 -19.38 13.91
N VAL A 86 -0.88 -18.62 14.44
CA VAL A 86 -0.86 -17.16 14.34
C VAL A 86 -0.20 -16.60 15.59
N ILE A 87 0.85 -15.80 15.38
CA ILE A 87 1.47 -14.99 16.44
C ILE A 87 0.93 -13.57 16.40
N PHE A 88 0.96 -12.92 17.55
CA PHE A 88 0.58 -11.52 17.75
C PHE A 88 1.80 -10.73 18.23
N SER A 89 1.93 -9.51 17.72
CA SER A 89 2.92 -8.53 18.18
C SER A 89 2.41 -7.11 17.95
N ILE A 90 2.97 -6.15 18.69
CA ILE A 90 2.78 -4.72 18.44
C ILE A 90 4.03 -4.21 17.73
N VAL A 91 3.88 -3.88 16.44
CA VAL A 91 4.98 -3.38 15.60
C VAL A 91 4.62 -1.98 15.14
N ASN A 92 5.53 -1.03 15.29
CA ASN A 92 5.32 0.37 14.93
C ASN A 92 4.01 0.94 15.52
N GLY A 93 3.75 0.62 16.79
CA GLY A 93 2.58 1.06 17.55
C GLY A 93 1.27 0.36 17.18
N ARG A 94 1.28 -0.60 16.24
CA ARG A 94 0.07 -1.23 15.72
C ARG A 94 0.01 -2.71 16.05
N LYS A 95 -1.18 -3.15 16.46
CA LYS A 95 -1.51 -4.56 16.63
C LYS A 95 -1.37 -5.27 15.28
N ARG A 96 -0.59 -6.35 15.24
CA ARG A 96 -0.36 -7.16 14.04
C ARG A 96 -0.41 -8.64 14.37
N ALA A 97 -0.78 -9.42 13.37
CA ALA A 97 -0.67 -10.86 13.40
C ALA A 97 0.23 -11.33 12.25
N PHE A 98 0.91 -12.44 12.48
CA PHE A 98 1.78 -13.08 11.50
C PHE A 98 1.56 -14.59 11.55
N ARG A 99 1.79 -15.25 10.42
CA ARG A 99 1.85 -16.71 10.39
C ARG A 99 3.22 -17.15 10.86
N LEU A 100 3.28 -17.93 11.92
CA LEU A 100 4.51 -18.52 12.41
C LEU A 100 5.00 -19.59 11.44
N ASP A 101 6.23 -19.44 10.94
CA ASP A 101 6.82 -20.39 10.01
C ASP A 101 7.77 -21.35 10.73
N ALA A 102 8.64 -20.83 11.60
CA ALA A 102 9.58 -21.64 12.40
C ALA A 102 10.08 -20.89 13.64
N GLY A 103 10.73 -21.60 14.55
CA GLY A 103 11.53 -20.98 15.59
C GLY A 103 12.69 -21.86 16.03
N GLU A 104 13.85 -21.24 16.26
CA GLU A 104 15.12 -21.92 16.52
C GLU A 104 15.97 -21.15 17.53
N PHE A 105 16.89 -21.84 18.21
CA PHE A 105 17.88 -21.16 19.06
C PHE A 105 19.10 -20.77 18.22
N ASP A 106 19.48 -19.49 18.29
CA ASP A 106 20.76 -19.05 17.78
C ASP A 106 21.87 -19.53 18.74
N PRO A 107 22.81 -20.38 18.28
CA PRO A 107 23.85 -20.94 19.14
C PRO A 107 24.83 -19.88 19.67
N PHE A 108 24.97 -18.73 18.99
CA PHE A 108 25.91 -17.68 19.37
C PHE A 108 25.30 -16.71 20.38
N THR A 109 24.09 -16.21 20.09
CA THR A 109 23.43 -15.23 20.95
C THR A 109 22.58 -15.88 22.06
N ARG A 110 22.34 -17.19 21.97
CA ARG A 110 21.40 -17.97 22.81
C ARG A 110 19.98 -17.43 22.82
N SER A 111 19.66 -16.55 21.87
CA SER A 111 18.31 -16.02 21.71
C SER A 111 17.46 -17.01 20.92
N TYR A 112 16.16 -17.04 21.23
CA TYR A 112 15.21 -17.83 20.47
C TYR A 112 14.68 -16.96 19.31
N GLN A 113 15.05 -17.34 18.09
CA GLN A 113 14.68 -16.65 16.86
C GLN A 113 13.35 -17.20 16.35
N ILE A 114 12.34 -16.33 16.25
CA ILE A 114 11.06 -16.67 15.66
C ILE A 114 11.01 -16.11 14.24
N THR A 115 10.81 -16.99 13.26
CA THR A 115 10.57 -16.62 11.87
C THR A 115 9.08 -16.78 11.57
N ALA A 116 8.49 -15.70 11.09
CA ALA A 116 7.09 -15.63 10.72
C ALA A 116 6.93 -14.90 9.39
N SER A 117 5.72 -14.84 8.87
CA SER A 117 5.41 -14.13 7.63
C SER A 117 4.10 -13.37 7.71
N CYS A 118 4.05 -12.27 6.97
CA CYS A 118 2.82 -11.53 6.71
C CYS A 118 2.57 -11.45 5.20
N ILE A 119 1.35 -11.07 4.82
CA ILE A 119 1.00 -10.88 3.41
C ILE A 119 1.23 -9.42 3.03
N ASP A 120 1.88 -9.23 1.89
CA ASP A 120 2.15 -7.93 1.27
C ASP A 120 1.77 -7.97 -0.22
N PHE A 121 1.74 -6.81 -0.87
CA PHE A 121 1.33 -6.64 -2.26
C PHE A 121 2.34 -5.79 -3.01
N ASP A 122 2.81 -6.28 -4.15
CA ASP A 122 3.83 -5.59 -4.96
C ASP A 122 3.23 -4.72 -6.09
N GLY A 123 1.91 -4.55 -6.13
CA GLY A 123 1.22 -3.89 -7.24
C GLY A 123 0.64 -4.86 -8.27
N THR A 124 1.20 -6.06 -8.36
CA THR A 124 0.75 -7.10 -9.30
C THR A 124 0.21 -8.33 -8.59
N LYS A 125 0.93 -8.81 -7.56
CA LYS A 125 0.69 -10.07 -6.88
C LYS A 125 0.83 -9.90 -5.38
N PHE A 126 0.04 -10.69 -4.67
CA PHE A 126 0.24 -10.87 -3.24
C PHE A 126 1.38 -11.85 -3.00
N TRP A 127 2.16 -11.59 -1.97
CA TRP A 127 3.31 -12.40 -1.60
C TRP A 127 3.50 -12.47 -0.08
N GLN A 128 4.27 -13.46 0.35
CA GLN A 128 4.57 -13.66 1.77
C GLN A 128 5.89 -13.00 2.14
N MET A 129 5.81 -11.96 2.96
CA MET A 129 6.95 -11.23 3.48
C MET A 129 7.45 -11.85 4.79
N PRO A 130 8.69 -12.35 4.86
CA PRO A 130 9.25 -12.89 6.09
C PRO A 130 9.45 -11.79 7.14
N CYS A 131 9.35 -12.16 8.41
CA CYS A 131 9.41 -11.32 9.59
C CYS A 131 10.14 -12.05 10.72
N GLY A 132 11.08 -11.37 11.39
CA GLY A 132 11.86 -11.94 12.50
C GLY A 132 11.50 -11.34 13.85
N PHE A 133 11.36 -12.18 14.88
CA PHE A 133 11.10 -11.77 16.26
C PHE A 133 12.04 -12.49 17.23
N PRO A 134 13.17 -11.87 17.63
CA PRO A 134 14.06 -12.48 18.61
C PRO A 134 13.48 -12.39 20.02
N ILE A 135 13.56 -13.47 20.77
CA ILE A 135 13.40 -13.49 22.22
C ILE A 135 14.79 -13.61 22.85
N PRO A 136 15.30 -12.56 23.53
CA PRO A 136 16.58 -12.62 24.23
C PRO A 136 16.59 -13.73 25.29
N PRO A 137 17.76 -14.32 25.60
CA PRO A 137 17.87 -15.30 26.67
C PRO A 137 17.44 -14.70 28.02
N TYR A 138 16.82 -15.54 28.85
CA TYR A 138 16.43 -15.18 30.21
C TYR A 138 16.51 -16.40 31.13
N GLU A 139 16.69 -16.13 32.41
CA GLU A 139 16.77 -17.14 33.47
C GLU A 139 15.41 -17.36 34.14
N GLY A 140 15.16 -18.59 34.58
CA GLY A 140 13.93 -18.97 35.27
C GLY A 140 12.68 -18.94 34.39
N THR A 141 11.54 -18.62 35.00
CA THR A 141 10.24 -18.57 34.31
C THR A 141 9.85 -17.14 33.98
N LYS A 142 9.21 -16.95 32.82
CA LYS A 142 8.70 -15.66 32.38
C LYS A 142 7.25 -15.77 31.91
N PRO A 143 6.36 -14.82 32.21
CA PRO A 143 4.99 -14.82 31.71
C PRO A 143 4.95 -14.77 30.17
N ILE A 144 4.16 -15.62 29.53
CA ILE A 144 4.08 -15.71 28.06
C ILE A 144 3.63 -14.38 27.44
N MET A 145 2.69 -13.71 28.11
CA MET A 145 2.12 -12.44 27.67
C MET A 145 3.07 -11.24 27.85
N SER A 146 4.24 -11.43 28.48
CA SER A 146 5.25 -10.38 28.66
C SER A 146 6.26 -10.30 27.50
N PHE A 147 6.25 -11.28 26.58
CA PHE A 147 7.08 -11.22 25.39
C PHE A 147 6.53 -10.20 24.38
N SER A 148 7.41 -9.60 23.59
CA SER A 148 7.03 -8.71 22.47
C SER A 148 6.29 -9.46 21.35
N VAL A 149 6.34 -10.79 21.36
CA VAL A 149 5.68 -11.71 20.44
C VAL A 149 5.16 -12.93 21.19
N PHE A 150 3.94 -13.36 20.91
CA PHE A 150 3.34 -14.56 21.51
C PHE A 150 2.23 -15.12 20.61
N LEU A 151 1.79 -16.37 20.82
CA LEU A 151 0.68 -16.91 20.04
C LEU A 151 -0.62 -16.14 20.29
N LEU A 152 -1.34 -15.78 19.23
CA LEU A 152 -2.59 -15.01 19.29
C LEU A 152 -3.64 -15.68 20.20
N ILE A 153 -3.59 -17.00 20.33
CA ILE A 153 -4.50 -17.78 21.19
C ILE A 153 -4.44 -17.39 22.67
N TYR A 154 -3.31 -16.84 23.13
CA TYR A 154 -3.13 -16.38 24.50
C TYR A 154 -3.57 -14.93 24.71
N HIS A 155 -3.90 -14.21 23.63
CA HIS A 155 -4.36 -12.83 23.73
C HIS A 155 -5.75 -12.76 24.38
N ALA A 156 -5.89 -11.98 25.47
CA ALA A 156 -7.14 -11.88 26.23
C ALA A 156 -8.37 -11.58 25.36
N ASN A 157 -8.21 -10.69 24.36
CA ASN A 157 -9.26 -10.32 23.41
C ASN A 157 -9.08 -10.95 22.01
N GLN A 158 -8.61 -12.21 21.92
CA GLN A 158 -8.23 -12.82 20.62
C GLN A 158 -9.33 -12.70 19.54
N ALA A 159 -10.60 -12.86 19.92
CA ALA A 159 -11.72 -12.85 18.97
C ALA A 159 -11.93 -11.47 18.36
N LEU A 160 -11.92 -10.42 19.20
CA LEU A 160 -12.01 -9.03 18.76
C LEU A 160 -10.76 -8.64 17.95
N THR A 161 -9.56 -8.93 18.47
CA THR A 161 -8.31 -8.67 17.74
C THR A 161 -8.32 -9.33 16.36
N ARG A 162 -8.73 -10.59 16.26
CA ARG A 162 -8.83 -11.29 14.98
C ARG A 162 -9.81 -10.61 14.03
N LYS A 163 -10.99 -10.21 14.52
CA LYS A 163 -12.00 -9.50 13.73
C LYS A 163 -11.48 -8.16 13.21
N ASP A 164 -10.84 -7.36 14.06
CA ASP A 164 -10.29 -6.05 13.72
C ASP A 164 -9.18 -6.16 12.68
N LEU A 165 -8.27 -7.14 12.85
CA LEU A 165 -7.17 -7.37 11.92
C LEU A 165 -7.67 -7.83 10.55
N ILE A 166 -8.67 -8.72 10.50
CA ILE A 166 -9.29 -9.14 9.24
C ILE A 166 -9.99 -7.96 8.56
N TYR A 167 -10.73 -7.14 9.32
CA TYR A 167 -11.38 -5.95 8.77
C TYR A 167 -10.37 -4.98 8.17
N ARG A 168 -9.26 -4.71 8.87
CA ARG A 168 -8.16 -3.90 8.34
C ARG A 168 -7.53 -4.53 7.10
N GLY A 169 -7.38 -5.85 7.05
CA GLY A 169 -6.90 -6.55 5.86
C GLY A 169 -7.82 -6.40 4.66
N LYS A 170 -9.14 -6.36 4.86
CA LYS A 170 -10.13 -6.08 3.80
C LYS A 170 -9.93 -4.67 3.25
N LEU A 171 -9.89 -3.66 4.13
CA LEU A 171 -9.61 -2.27 3.74
C LEU A 171 -8.29 -2.16 2.97
N TRP A 172 -7.23 -2.83 3.44
CA TRP A 172 -5.94 -2.84 2.75
C TRP A 172 -6.04 -3.44 1.35
N SER A 173 -6.78 -4.53 1.17
CA SER A 173 -6.97 -5.17 -0.14
C SER A 173 -7.77 -4.34 -1.14
N GLU A 174 -8.68 -3.47 -0.67
CA GLU A 174 -9.48 -2.56 -1.50
C GLU A 174 -8.63 -1.45 -2.15
N HIS A 175 -7.45 -1.16 -1.59
CA HIS A 175 -6.50 -0.18 -2.13
C HIS A 175 -5.62 -0.74 -3.25
N LYS A 176 -5.98 -1.90 -3.82
CA LYS A 176 -5.36 -2.41 -5.04
C LYS A 176 -5.64 -1.47 -6.21
N GLY A 177 -4.62 -1.23 -7.02
CA GLY A 177 -4.70 -0.34 -8.18
C GLY A 177 -4.31 1.09 -7.83
N HIS A 178 -4.93 2.04 -8.53
CA HIS A 178 -4.59 3.46 -8.45
C HIS A 178 -5.63 4.23 -7.65
N HIS A 179 -5.24 4.84 -6.53
CA HIS A 179 -6.13 5.63 -5.68
C HIS A 179 -5.53 6.98 -5.33
N TYR A 180 -6.39 8.00 -5.30
CA TYR A 180 -6.04 9.33 -4.83
C TYR A 180 -6.76 9.62 -3.51
N LYS A 181 -6.00 9.73 -2.42
CA LYS A 181 -6.52 9.77 -1.04
C LYS A 181 -5.86 10.88 -0.22
N GLN A 182 -6.48 11.21 0.90
CA GLN A 182 -5.88 12.05 1.93
C GLN A 182 -5.17 11.15 2.95
N TYR A 183 -3.99 11.56 3.39
CA TYR A 183 -3.28 10.92 4.49
C TYR A 183 -3.08 11.89 5.66
N GLU A 184 -3.36 11.42 6.86
CA GLU A 184 -2.98 12.10 8.09
C GLU A 184 -2.51 11.09 9.14
N GLY A 185 -1.25 11.19 9.54
CA GLY A 185 -0.71 10.33 10.60
C GLY A 185 0.79 10.09 10.49
N LEU A 186 1.28 9.10 11.22
CA LEU A 186 2.69 8.73 11.24
C LEU A 186 3.06 7.97 9.96
N ALA A 187 4.14 8.31 9.28
CA ALA A 187 4.73 7.55 8.18
C ALA A 187 6.17 7.13 8.51
N LEU A 188 6.68 6.12 7.81
CA LEU A 188 8.06 5.63 7.97
C LEU A 188 8.86 5.90 6.71
N ILE A 189 10.06 6.44 6.83
CA ILE A 189 11.00 6.53 5.71
C ILE A 189 12.33 5.91 6.10
N ASP A 190 12.93 5.21 5.15
CA ASP A 190 14.29 4.75 5.32
C ASP A 190 15.29 5.88 5.01
N PHE A 191 16.18 6.17 5.96
CA PHE A 191 17.23 7.19 5.80
C PHE A 191 18.54 6.73 6.43
N MET A 192 19.61 6.67 5.62
CA MET A 192 20.91 6.13 6.04
C MET A 192 20.78 4.72 6.65
N ASN A 193 20.05 3.90 5.93
CA ASN A 193 19.47 2.63 6.34
C ASN A 193 18.49 2.72 7.49
N ARG A 194 18.36 3.79 8.31
CA ARG A 194 17.57 3.82 9.56
C ARG A 194 16.10 4.15 9.28
N GLU A 195 15.20 3.42 9.94
CA GLU A 195 13.78 3.78 9.93
C GLU A 195 13.58 5.08 10.71
N VAL A 196 13.11 6.12 10.02
CA VAL A 196 12.77 7.41 10.60
C VAL A 196 11.25 7.57 10.56
N LYS A 197 10.67 7.97 11.69
CA LYS A 197 9.23 8.18 11.86
C LYS A 197 8.93 9.67 11.83
N TYR A 198 7.93 10.07 11.06
CA TYR A 198 7.49 11.47 11.01
C TYR A 198 6.00 11.56 10.69
N ASN A 199 5.35 12.66 11.07
CA ASN A 199 3.94 12.88 10.75
C ASN A 199 3.80 13.46 9.34
N VAL A 200 2.87 12.93 8.58
CA VAL A 200 2.48 13.39 7.25
C VAL A 200 1.03 13.85 7.32
N ASN A 201 0.77 15.03 6.74
CA ASN A 201 -0.57 15.48 6.37
C ASN A 201 -0.49 15.96 4.92
N SER A 202 -0.95 15.12 4.00
CA SER A 202 -0.72 15.26 2.56
C SER A 202 -1.71 14.45 1.74
N ARG A 203 -1.99 14.91 0.52
CA ARG A 203 -2.65 14.11 -0.51
C ARG A 203 -1.65 13.09 -1.05
N ILE A 204 -2.06 11.83 -1.09
CA ILE A 204 -1.22 10.69 -1.49
C ILE A 204 -1.80 9.99 -2.71
N ILE A 205 -0.90 9.40 -3.51
CA ILE A 205 -1.26 8.46 -4.56
C ILE A 205 -0.85 7.06 -4.10
N ILE A 206 -1.83 6.17 -4.00
CA ILE A 206 -1.61 4.76 -3.72
C ILE A 206 -1.54 4.04 -5.07
N ASP A 207 -0.34 3.57 -5.41
CA ASP A 207 -0.07 2.83 -6.65
C ASP A 207 1.20 1.99 -6.46
N ALA A 208 1.02 0.75 -6.00
CA ALA A 208 2.14 -0.14 -5.70
C ALA A 208 2.90 -0.60 -6.96
N GLU A 209 2.21 -0.69 -8.10
CA GLU A 209 2.84 -1.07 -9.38
C GLU A 209 3.76 0.06 -9.85
N ALA A 210 3.24 1.29 -9.87
CA ALA A 210 4.05 2.46 -10.15
C ALA A 210 5.20 2.58 -9.15
N TYR A 211 4.95 2.37 -7.85
CA TYR A 211 5.99 2.42 -6.82
C TYR A 211 7.16 1.47 -7.11
N ASN A 212 6.88 0.20 -7.43
CA ASN A 212 7.93 -0.80 -7.68
C ASN A 212 8.63 -0.62 -9.03
N ALA A 213 7.98 -0.02 -10.03
CA ALA A 213 8.60 0.28 -11.34
C ALA A 213 9.79 1.26 -11.28
N PHE A 214 10.02 1.93 -10.13
CA PHE A 214 11.16 2.82 -9.92
C PHE A 214 12.24 2.26 -9.00
N LYS A 215 12.07 1.05 -8.44
CA LYS A 215 13.17 0.43 -7.70
C LYS A 215 14.23 0.03 -8.72
N PRO A 216 15.43 0.66 -8.72
CA PRO A 216 16.50 0.23 -9.59
C PRO A 216 17.00 -1.12 -9.06
N ASP A 217 16.73 -2.18 -9.81
CA ASP A 217 17.43 -3.46 -9.76
C ASP A 217 17.51 -4.14 -8.37
N ASP A 218 16.44 -4.05 -7.56
CA ASP A 218 16.27 -4.97 -6.42
C ASP A 218 15.58 -6.23 -6.94
N SER A 219 16.38 -7.12 -7.52
CA SER A 219 15.97 -8.48 -7.92
C SER A 219 15.71 -9.37 -6.70
N SER A 220 14.99 -8.86 -5.71
CA SER A 220 14.48 -9.67 -4.61
C SER A 220 13.30 -10.48 -5.14
N THR A 221 13.60 -11.67 -5.64
CA THR A 221 12.61 -12.70 -5.97
C THR A 221 11.78 -12.96 -4.72
N PHE A 222 10.56 -12.43 -4.66
CA PHE A 222 9.65 -12.66 -3.54
C PHE A 222 9.26 -14.14 -3.54
N PRO A 223 9.67 -14.92 -2.53
CA PRO A 223 9.84 -16.36 -2.68
C PRO A 223 8.53 -17.13 -2.81
N ILE A 224 7.39 -16.54 -2.43
CA ILE A 224 6.08 -17.20 -2.45
C ILE A 224 4.99 -16.21 -2.87
N SER A 225 4.60 -16.26 -4.14
CA SER A 225 3.37 -15.63 -4.63
C SER A 225 2.16 -16.43 -4.15
N ILE A 226 1.10 -15.74 -3.77
CA ILE A 226 -0.18 -16.34 -3.37
C ILE A 226 -1.31 -15.89 -4.32
N SER A 227 -2.41 -16.65 -4.32
CA SER A 227 -3.61 -16.38 -5.12
C SER A 227 -4.12 -14.94 -4.94
N SER A 228 -4.80 -14.41 -5.96
CA SER A 228 -5.49 -13.12 -5.90
C SER A 228 -6.58 -13.07 -4.83
N ASP A 229 -7.14 -14.22 -4.47
CA ASP A 229 -8.29 -14.29 -3.58
C ASP A 229 -7.82 -14.53 -2.14
N LEU A 230 -7.86 -13.46 -1.33
CA LEU A 230 -7.44 -13.50 0.06
C LEU A 230 -8.54 -14.10 0.94
N THR A 231 -8.24 -15.21 1.60
CA THR A 231 -9.11 -15.80 2.64
C THR A 231 -9.04 -14.98 3.94
N ASP A 232 -9.96 -15.19 4.88
CA ASP A 232 -9.89 -14.56 6.20
C ASP A 232 -8.57 -14.86 6.96
N ASN A 233 -7.98 -16.04 6.75
CA ASN A 233 -6.67 -16.37 7.32
C ASN A 233 -5.53 -15.57 6.67
N HIS A 234 -5.66 -15.24 5.38
CA HIS A 234 -4.74 -14.35 4.69
C HIS A 234 -4.92 -12.91 5.19
N LEU A 235 -6.15 -12.40 5.19
CA LEU A 235 -6.50 -11.04 5.62
C LEU A 235 -6.08 -10.75 7.07
N LEU A 236 -6.12 -11.76 7.95
CA LEU A 236 -5.65 -11.64 9.33
C LEU A 236 -4.16 -11.25 9.44
N VAL A 237 -3.32 -11.73 8.53
CA VAL A 237 -1.87 -11.57 8.59
C VAL A 237 -1.34 -10.60 7.53
N THR A 238 -2.18 -9.73 6.96
CA THR A 238 -1.72 -8.70 6.04
C THR A 238 -0.92 -7.61 6.76
N THR A 239 0.01 -7.00 6.02
CA THR A 239 0.67 -5.78 6.46
C THR A 239 -0.34 -4.63 6.59
N PRO A 240 -0.19 -3.74 7.59
CA PRO A 240 -0.96 -2.50 7.64
C PRO A 240 -0.35 -1.40 6.76
N ILE A 241 0.78 -1.67 6.11
CA ILE A 241 1.54 -0.70 5.33
C ILE A 241 1.09 -0.73 3.87
N LEU A 242 1.02 0.45 3.29
CA LEU A 242 0.82 0.67 1.88
C LEU A 242 2.12 1.24 1.27
N GLN A 243 2.28 1.10 -0.04
CA GLN A 243 3.43 1.64 -0.78
C GLN A 243 2.95 2.82 -1.64
N GLU A 244 3.26 4.05 -1.21
CA GLU A 244 2.69 5.26 -1.82
C GLU A 244 3.67 6.40 -2.07
N TYR A 245 3.13 7.45 -2.70
CA TYR A 245 3.79 8.72 -2.94
C TYR A 245 3.06 9.88 -2.24
N SER A 246 3.77 10.65 -1.40
CA SER A 246 3.28 11.94 -0.87
C SER A 246 3.50 13.03 -1.90
N LEU A 247 2.42 13.66 -2.38
CA LEU A 247 2.53 14.76 -3.36
C LEU A 247 3.19 15.99 -2.75
N LYS A 248 2.85 16.31 -1.49
CA LYS A 248 3.42 17.46 -0.77
C LYS A 248 4.89 17.26 -0.43
N ASP A 249 5.23 16.10 0.16
CA ASP A 249 6.59 15.86 0.65
C ASP A 249 7.54 15.39 -0.46
N LYS A 250 7.00 15.02 -1.63
CA LYS A 250 7.74 14.48 -2.79
C LYS A 250 8.58 13.25 -2.44
N LYS A 251 8.10 12.50 -1.43
CA LYS A 251 8.76 11.34 -0.85
C LYS A 251 7.85 10.12 -0.93
N ARG A 252 8.47 8.95 -0.81
CA ARG A 252 7.81 7.64 -0.83
C ARG A 252 8.01 6.91 0.49
N PRO A 253 7.47 7.44 1.60
CA PRO A 253 7.50 6.71 2.86
C PRO A 253 6.54 5.50 2.79
N GLU A 254 6.65 4.62 3.76
CA GLU A 254 5.65 3.61 4.08
C GLU A 254 4.56 4.27 4.91
N PHE A 255 3.34 4.27 4.39
CA PHE A 255 2.16 4.80 5.08
C PHE A 255 1.38 3.67 5.71
N PHE A 256 0.57 3.98 6.71
CA PHE A 256 -0.30 3.00 7.34
C PHE A 256 -1.75 3.21 6.92
N ILE A 257 -2.44 2.12 6.63
CA ILE A 257 -3.85 2.12 6.19
C ILE A 257 -4.78 2.91 7.12
N ASP A 258 -4.47 3.00 8.42
CA ASP A 258 -5.28 3.72 9.41
C ASP A 258 -5.20 5.26 9.29
N GLY A 259 -4.19 5.80 8.60
CA GLY A 259 -4.09 7.23 8.30
C GLY A 259 -4.73 7.64 6.98
N VAL A 260 -5.27 6.69 6.21
CA VAL A 260 -5.85 6.93 4.88
C VAL A 260 -7.33 7.29 5.00
N SER A 261 -7.75 8.35 4.29
CA SER A 261 -9.15 8.79 4.21
C SER A 261 -9.50 9.32 2.83
N ASP A 262 -10.80 9.44 2.55
CA ASP A 262 -11.26 10.12 1.35
C ASP A 262 -10.96 11.62 1.40
N ILE A 263 -10.63 12.18 0.24
CA ILE A 263 -10.34 13.61 0.11
C ILE A 263 -11.64 14.40 0.28
N VAL A 264 -11.62 15.34 1.21
CA VAL A 264 -12.66 16.37 1.36
C VAL A 264 -12.33 17.52 0.42
N TRP A 265 -12.98 17.55 -0.73
CA TRP A 265 -12.74 18.52 -1.80
C TRP A 265 -13.40 19.87 -1.53
N ASN A 266 -12.69 20.96 -1.83
CA ASN A 266 -13.24 22.31 -1.70
C ASN A 266 -13.98 22.74 -2.98
N ALA A 267 -15.31 22.56 -3.00
CA ALA A 267 -16.15 23.02 -4.12
C ALA A 267 -16.20 24.55 -4.28
N ARG A 268 -15.76 25.31 -3.27
CA ARG A 268 -15.72 26.78 -3.24
C ARG A 268 -14.29 27.32 -3.34
N ALA A 269 -13.38 26.56 -3.96
CA ALA A 269 -11.99 26.99 -4.08
C ALA A 269 -11.87 28.30 -4.89
N PHE A 270 -12.75 28.51 -5.88
CA PHE A 270 -12.79 29.74 -6.67
C PHE A 270 -13.24 30.98 -5.89
N ASP A 271 -14.04 30.82 -4.82
CA ASP A 271 -14.48 31.95 -3.97
C ASP A 271 -13.30 32.71 -3.34
N SER A 272 -12.14 32.05 -3.20
CA SER A 272 -10.91 32.63 -2.64
C SER A 272 -10.02 33.32 -3.70
N LEU A 273 -10.32 33.17 -4.99
CA LEU A 273 -9.61 33.82 -6.08
C LEU A 273 -10.16 35.23 -6.31
N VAL A 274 -9.27 36.22 -6.24
CA VAL A 274 -9.60 37.60 -6.66
C VAL A 274 -9.53 37.65 -8.18
N LEU A 275 -10.66 37.37 -8.84
CA LEU A 275 -10.77 37.38 -10.30
C LEU A 275 -11.18 38.77 -10.83
N PRO A 276 -10.65 39.22 -11.99
CA PRO A 276 -11.15 40.41 -12.69
C PRO A 276 -12.64 40.27 -13.05
N HIS A 277 -13.37 41.38 -13.11
CA HIS A 277 -14.85 41.43 -13.09
C HIS A 277 -15.54 40.51 -14.11
N GLY A 278 -16.51 39.71 -13.62
CA GLY A 278 -17.25 38.68 -14.37
C GLY A 278 -17.05 37.25 -13.83
N HIS A 279 -17.13 37.07 -12.50
CA HIS A 279 -16.69 35.87 -11.76
C HIS A 279 -17.14 34.52 -12.35
N HIS A 280 -18.40 34.38 -12.76
CA HIS A 280 -18.91 33.09 -13.25
C HIS A 280 -18.39 32.71 -14.64
N ASP A 281 -18.28 33.67 -15.56
CA ASP A 281 -17.83 33.39 -16.92
C ASP A 281 -16.35 32.98 -16.94
N PHE A 282 -15.55 33.54 -16.03
CA PHE A 282 -14.13 33.22 -15.92
C PHE A 282 -13.88 31.84 -15.28
N GLU A 283 -14.66 31.47 -14.25
CA GLU A 283 -14.64 30.12 -13.67
C GLU A 283 -15.03 29.05 -14.69
N GLU A 284 -16.14 29.24 -15.41
CA GLU A 284 -16.56 28.33 -16.47
C GLU A 284 -15.51 28.20 -17.57
N LEU A 285 -14.87 29.32 -17.94
CA LEU A 285 -13.82 29.34 -18.94
C LEU A 285 -12.57 28.60 -18.48
N ILE A 286 -12.12 28.82 -17.23
CA ILE A 286 -10.99 28.11 -16.63
C ILE A 286 -11.26 26.60 -16.60
N LEU A 287 -12.46 26.19 -16.17
CA LEU A 287 -12.84 24.78 -16.12
C LEU A 287 -12.89 24.17 -17.53
N ALA A 288 -13.48 24.87 -18.50
CA ALA A 288 -13.50 24.43 -19.90
C ALA A 288 -12.07 24.31 -20.48
N PHE A 289 -11.16 25.22 -20.13
CA PHE A 289 -9.75 25.16 -20.55
C PHE A 289 -8.99 24.01 -19.90
N ALA A 290 -9.12 23.83 -18.59
CA ALA A 290 -8.48 22.72 -17.87
C ALA A 290 -8.93 21.36 -18.42
N GLN A 291 -10.20 21.23 -18.80
CA GLN A 291 -10.74 20.03 -19.42
C GLN A 291 -10.31 19.83 -20.89
N THR A 292 -10.00 20.90 -21.63
CA THR A 292 -9.62 20.82 -23.06
C THR A 292 -8.12 20.75 -23.32
N GLN A 293 -7.28 21.27 -22.42
CA GLN A 293 -5.85 21.45 -22.65
C GLN A 293 -5.00 20.52 -21.78
N SER A 294 -4.65 19.34 -22.31
CA SER A 294 -3.54 18.55 -21.76
C SER A 294 -2.17 18.87 -22.41
N LYS A 295 -2.09 19.82 -23.35
CA LYS A 295 -0.88 19.99 -24.21
C LYS A 295 -0.39 21.41 -24.50
N ASN A 296 -0.98 22.48 -23.98
CA ASN A 296 -0.38 23.84 -24.06
C ASN A 296 -0.85 24.66 -22.85
N ILE A 297 -0.06 24.71 -21.80
CA ILE A 297 -0.33 25.50 -20.60
C ILE A 297 0.81 26.52 -20.49
N ASP A 298 0.61 27.68 -21.10
CA ASP A 298 1.50 28.85 -21.02
C ASP A 298 0.70 30.10 -20.56
N ILE A 299 -0.48 29.88 -19.95
CA ILE A 299 -1.44 30.96 -19.61
C ILE A 299 -1.66 31.08 -18.09
N PHE A 300 -1.12 30.17 -17.27
CA PHE A 300 -1.39 30.14 -15.83
C PHE A 300 -0.12 30.46 -15.05
N ASP A 301 0.05 31.73 -14.68
CA ASP A 301 1.20 32.18 -13.88
C ASP A 301 0.92 32.17 -12.36
N ASP A 302 -0.31 31.90 -11.94
CA ASP A 302 -0.68 31.89 -10.51
C ASP A 302 -0.99 30.49 -9.98
N THR A 303 -0.18 30.04 -9.02
CA THR A 303 -0.33 28.80 -8.23
C THR A 303 -1.73 28.62 -7.65
N LEU A 304 -2.36 29.71 -7.21
CA LEU A 304 -3.71 29.74 -6.64
C LEU A 304 -4.80 29.28 -7.64
N THR A 305 -4.60 29.54 -8.94
CA THR A 305 -5.54 29.13 -9.99
C THR A 305 -5.45 27.62 -10.23
N ALA A 306 -4.23 27.07 -10.23
CA ALA A 306 -4.02 25.63 -10.42
C ALA A 306 -4.58 24.81 -9.24
N GLU A 307 -4.41 25.28 -8.00
CA GLU A 307 -5.00 24.66 -6.82
C GLU A 307 -6.53 24.65 -6.88
N SER A 308 -7.14 25.79 -7.21
CA SER A 308 -8.60 25.90 -7.28
C SER A 308 -9.20 25.04 -8.39
N VAL A 309 -8.54 24.97 -9.54
CA VAL A 309 -8.90 24.05 -10.63
C VAL A 309 -8.83 22.61 -10.15
N ALA A 310 -7.73 22.21 -9.50
CA ALA A 310 -7.57 20.83 -9.02
C ALA A 310 -8.64 20.45 -8.00
N GLU A 311 -8.99 21.36 -7.09
CA GLU A 311 -10.04 21.17 -6.09
C GLU A 311 -11.41 20.94 -6.72
N VAL A 312 -11.82 21.80 -7.66
CA VAL A 312 -13.14 21.71 -8.31
C VAL A 312 -13.23 20.54 -9.28
N MET A 313 -12.16 20.28 -10.04
CA MET A 313 -12.08 19.16 -10.97
C MET A 313 -11.85 17.80 -10.30
N LYS A 314 -11.55 17.80 -8.99
CA LYS A 314 -11.25 16.60 -8.20
C LYS A 314 -10.10 15.76 -8.77
N VAL A 315 -9.05 16.43 -9.21
CA VAL A 315 -7.87 15.80 -9.83
C VAL A 315 -6.61 15.99 -8.98
N PRO A 316 -5.63 15.06 -9.05
CA PRO A 316 -4.35 15.25 -8.40
C PRO A 316 -3.60 16.47 -8.93
N LEU A 317 -3.02 17.26 -8.02
CA LEU A 317 -2.10 18.35 -8.35
C LEU A 317 -0.70 18.02 -7.83
N TYR A 318 0.27 17.99 -8.73
CA TYR A 318 1.68 17.85 -8.39
C TYR A 318 2.43 19.11 -8.77
N VAL A 319 2.88 19.87 -7.77
CA VAL A 319 3.62 21.12 -7.97
C VAL A 319 5.11 20.80 -8.18
N LEU A 320 5.65 21.17 -9.34
CA LEU A 320 7.06 21.02 -9.69
C LEU A 320 7.81 22.34 -9.54
N ASN A 321 8.84 22.36 -8.71
CA ASN A 321 9.75 23.50 -8.60
C ASN A 321 11.04 23.22 -9.38
N ALA A 322 11.70 24.27 -9.85
CA ALA A 322 12.99 24.16 -10.54
C ALA A 322 14.07 23.48 -9.68
N SER A 323 13.97 23.58 -8.34
CA SER A 323 14.87 22.90 -7.40
C SER A 323 14.69 21.39 -7.32
N ASP A 324 13.55 20.86 -7.77
CA ASP A 324 13.24 19.42 -7.67
C ASP A 324 13.84 18.62 -8.84
N GLN A 325 14.15 19.32 -9.93
CA GLN A 325 14.82 18.79 -11.10
C GLN A 325 16.32 18.87 -10.84
N GLY A 326 16.90 17.79 -10.29
CA GLY A 326 18.33 17.76 -9.94
C GLY A 326 19.24 18.23 -11.09
N THR A 327 20.49 18.57 -10.77
CA THR A 327 21.43 19.22 -11.72
C THR A 327 21.94 18.35 -12.89
N SER A 328 21.43 17.12 -13.03
CA SER A 328 21.81 16.20 -14.11
C SER A 328 20.59 15.86 -14.97
N ALA A 329 20.72 15.99 -16.29
CA ALA A 329 19.67 15.67 -17.27
C ALA A 329 19.08 14.26 -17.08
N SER A 330 19.91 13.27 -16.71
CA SER A 330 19.45 11.90 -16.44
C SER A 330 18.49 11.81 -15.25
N ARG A 331 18.77 12.54 -14.17
CA ARG A 331 17.92 12.58 -12.97
C ARG A 331 16.62 13.33 -13.24
N VAL A 332 16.66 14.38 -14.06
CA VAL A 332 15.46 15.11 -14.48
C VAL A 332 14.56 14.19 -15.32
N GLU A 333 15.12 13.46 -16.28
CA GLU A 333 14.37 12.54 -17.12
C GLU A 333 13.73 11.39 -16.31
N GLU A 334 14.48 10.77 -15.39
CA GLU A 334 13.94 9.74 -14.48
C GLU A 334 12.82 10.29 -13.59
N HIS A 335 13.00 11.48 -13.02
CA HIS A 335 12.00 12.14 -12.19
C HIS A 335 10.74 12.50 -12.98
N MET A 336 10.87 13.02 -14.21
CA MET A 336 9.73 13.34 -15.09
C MET A 336 8.99 12.09 -15.54
N LYS A 337 9.71 11.02 -15.93
CA LYS A 337 9.08 9.70 -16.21
C LYS A 337 8.35 9.19 -14.97
N ALA A 338 8.86 9.47 -13.78
CA ALA A 338 8.22 9.07 -12.54
C ALA A 338 6.88 9.74 -12.30
N ILE A 339 6.84 11.04 -12.50
CA ILE A 339 5.62 11.83 -12.33
C ILE A 339 4.59 11.48 -13.41
N LEU A 340 5.01 11.33 -14.67
CA LEU A 340 4.10 11.03 -15.77
C LEU A 340 3.42 9.66 -15.63
N ARG A 341 4.05 8.68 -14.97
CA ARG A 341 3.42 7.39 -14.66
C ARG A 341 2.37 7.47 -13.54
N MET A 342 2.38 8.54 -12.74
CA MET A 342 1.34 8.77 -11.72
C MET A 342 0.06 9.35 -12.31
N VAL A 343 0.03 9.72 -13.61
CA VAL A 343 -1.13 10.33 -14.27
C VAL A 343 -1.91 9.26 -15.07
N PRO A 344 -3.23 9.09 -14.85
CA PRO A 344 -4.03 8.12 -15.59
C PRO A 344 -4.24 8.52 -17.07
N ASN A 345 -4.17 7.54 -17.99
CA ASN A 345 -4.34 7.76 -19.44
C ASN A 345 -5.81 7.93 -19.84
N ASN A 346 -6.21 9.10 -20.38
CA ASN A 346 -7.55 9.36 -20.95
C ASN A 346 -7.47 9.75 -22.44
N SER A 347 -8.19 9.06 -23.33
CA SER A 347 -8.29 9.42 -24.75
C SER A 347 -9.67 9.11 -25.36
N ASN A 348 -10.34 10.06 -26.05
CA ASN A 348 -11.39 9.85 -27.07
C ASN A 348 -11.70 11.14 -27.92
N LYS A 349 -12.12 11.02 -29.21
CA LYS A 349 -12.35 12.10 -30.22
C LYS A 349 -13.73 11.96 -30.95
N ALA A 350 -14.32 13.06 -31.48
CA ALA A 350 -15.48 13.10 -32.41
C ALA A 350 -15.39 14.25 -33.47
N GLY A 351 -16.13 14.21 -34.62
CA GLY A 351 -15.96 15.04 -35.85
C GLY A 351 -17.15 15.93 -36.30
N PHE A 352 -16.98 16.74 -37.38
CA PHE A 352 -17.78 17.93 -37.83
C PHE A 352 -18.38 17.83 -39.26
N SER A 353 -19.31 18.73 -39.67
CA SER A 353 -19.98 18.80 -40.99
C SER A 353 -19.44 19.90 -41.96
N GLU A 354 -19.81 19.84 -43.24
CA GLU A 354 -19.15 20.59 -44.35
C GLU A 354 -19.59 22.06 -44.49
N ASN A 355 -20.84 22.42 -44.16
CA ASN A 355 -21.29 23.82 -44.14
C ASN A 355 -20.64 24.63 -43.00
N ASP A 356 -20.23 23.97 -41.92
CA ASP A 356 -19.52 24.61 -40.79
C ASP A 356 -18.09 25.02 -41.17
N LEU A 357 -17.51 24.38 -42.19
CA LEU A 357 -16.13 24.63 -42.65
C LEU A 357 -16.01 25.88 -43.52
N GLU A 358 -17.06 26.24 -44.28
CA GLU A 358 -17.06 27.40 -45.16
C GLU A 358 -17.14 28.73 -44.38
N GLU A 359 -17.92 28.78 -43.30
CA GLU A 359 -18.05 29.99 -42.46
C GLU A 359 -16.77 30.29 -41.66
N MET A 360 -16.00 29.25 -41.29
CA MET A 360 -14.71 29.38 -40.60
C MET A 360 -13.56 29.85 -41.51
N ALA A 361 -13.66 29.61 -42.83
CA ALA A 361 -12.62 29.99 -43.79
C ALA A 361 -12.52 31.51 -43.99
N GLY A 362 -13.59 32.26 -43.74
CA GLY A 362 -13.63 33.72 -43.89
C GLY A 362 -12.80 34.50 -42.86
N LEU A 363 -12.29 33.84 -41.81
CA LEU A 363 -11.64 34.48 -40.65
C LEU A 363 -10.10 34.42 -40.69
N GLN A 364 -9.50 33.92 -41.79
CA GLN A 364 -8.05 33.73 -41.97
C GLN A 364 -7.28 33.23 -40.70
N PRO A 365 -7.76 32.24 -39.92
CA PRO A 365 -7.06 31.83 -38.70
C PRO A 365 -5.99 30.78 -39.02
N ASN A 366 -4.87 30.77 -38.29
CA ASN A 366 -3.86 29.73 -38.51
C ASN A 366 -4.34 28.36 -38.00
N GLY A 367 -3.82 27.26 -38.57
CA GLY A 367 -4.32 25.90 -38.26
C GLY A 367 -4.23 25.49 -36.78
N ARG A 368 -3.37 26.15 -35.98
CA ARG A 368 -3.27 25.95 -34.53
C ARG A 368 -4.39 26.69 -33.79
N GLN A 369 -4.75 27.89 -34.21
CA GLN A 369 -5.84 28.68 -33.64
C GLN A 369 -7.19 28.02 -33.90
N ILE A 370 -7.44 27.53 -35.12
CA ILE A 370 -8.67 26.82 -35.52
C ILE A 370 -8.91 25.61 -34.62
N LYS A 371 -7.89 24.75 -34.47
CA LYS A 371 -7.98 23.54 -33.66
C LYS A 371 -8.26 23.82 -32.18
N ASN A 372 -7.70 24.90 -31.66
CA ASN A 372 -7.89 25.28 -30.26
C ASN A 372 -9.29 25.88 -30.02
N VAL A 373 -9.73 26.78 -30.90
CA VAL A 373 -11.08 27.37 -30.81
C VAL A 373 -12.16 26.29 -30.92
N LEU A 374 -12.04 25.37 -31.88
CA LEU A 374 -13.02 24.29 -32.08
C LEU A 374 -13.08 23.31 -30.90
N LYS A 375 -11.93 22.99 -30.28
CA LYS A 375 -11.89 22.16 -29.08
C LYS A 375 -12.55 22.85 -27.89
N THR A 376 -12.21 24.12 -27.65
CA THR A 376 -12.78 24.91 -26.55
C THR A 376 -14.29 25.09 -26.73
N ALA A 377 -14.75 25.41 -27.94
CA ALA A 377 -16.17 25.57 -28.23
C ALA A 377 -16.93 24.23 -28.11
N SER A 378 -16.37 23.12 -28.63
CA SER A 378 -16.97 21.78 -28.54
C SER A 378 -17.12 21.30 -27.10
N LEU A 379 -16.16 21.62 -26.24
CA LEU A 379 -16.23 21.23 -24.84
C LEU A 379 -17.20 22.11 -24.05
N PHE A 380 -17.21 23.42 -24.32
CA PHE A 380 -18.17 24.37 -23.74
C PHE A 380 -19.63 24.07 -24.11
N ALA A 381 -19.88 23.52 -25.30
CA ALA A 381 -21.20 23.05 -25.69
C ALA A 381 -21.61 21.80 -24.88
N ARG A 382 -20.69 20.83 -24.75
CA ARG A 382 -20.89 19.60 -23.98
C ARG A 382 -21.16 19.83 -22.50
N THR A 383 -20.45 20.76 -21.85
CA THR A 383 -20.63 21.06 -20.42
C THR A 383 -22.01 21.65 -20.12
N GLN A 384 -22.62 22.31 -21.11
CA GLN A 384 -23.96 22.90 -21.01
C GLN A 384 -25.05 21.97 -21.56
N GLY A 385 -24.72 20.74 -21.97
CA GLY A 385 -25.66 19.75 -22.50
C GLY A 385 -26.34 20.16 -23.80
N ILE A 386 -25.75 21.10 -24.54
CA ILE A 386 -26.30 21.68 -25.77
C ILE A 386 -25.34 21.38 -26.93
N ASP A 387 -25.87 21.26 -28.14
CA ASP A 387 -25.06 21.04 -29.32
C ASP A 387 -24.17 22.24 -29.67
N LEU A 388 -23.02 21.93 -30.26
CA LEU A 388 -22.06 22.93 -30.71
C LEU A 388 -22.63 23.73 -31.88
N SER A 389 -22.74 25.06 -31.73
CA SER A 389 -23.26 25.96 -32.75
C SER A 389 -22.27 27.06 -33.14
N CYS A 390 -22.41 27.60 -34.35
CA CYS A 390 -21.54 28.67 -34.87
C CYS A 390 -21.51 29.91 -33.97
N GLY A 391 -22.66 30.27 -33.37
CA GLY A 391 -22.73 31.37 -32.40
C GLY A 391 -21.79 31.20 -31.19
N ARG A 392 -21.54 29.97 -30.73
CA ARG A 392 -20.64 29.71 -29.59
C ARG A 392 -19.17 29.74 -29.99
N ILE A 393 -18.85 29.33 -31.22
CA ILE A 393 -17.52 29.48 -31.80
C ILE A 393 -17.17 30.98 -31.88
N GLN A 394 -18.12 31.82 -32.29
CA GLN A 394 -17.95 33.27 -32.32
C GLN A 394 -17.75 33.87 -30.91
N THR A 395 -18.43 33.38 -29.88
CA THR A 395 -18.19 33.79 -28.48
C THR A 395 -16.77 33.47 -28.03
N VAL A 396 -16.29 32.24 -28.26
CA VAL A 396 -14.91 31.83 -27.93
C VAL A 396 -13.88 32.66 -28.68
N MET A 397 -14.17 33.05 -29.92
CA MET A 397 -13.30 33.91 -30.73
C MET A 397 -13.28 35.36 -30.24
N LYS A 398 -14.43 35.95 -29.92
CA LYS A 398 -14.53 37.31 -29.37
C LYS A 398 -13.81 37.43 -28.03
N VAL A 399 -13.98 36.43 -27.15
CA VAL A 399 -13.31 36.38 -25.83
C VAL A 399 -11.79 36.27 -25.99
N ARG A 400 -11.30 35.53 -26.98
CA ARG A 400 -9.86 35.47 -27.27
C ARG A 400 -9.30 36.77 -27.83
N ALA A 401 -10.08 37.48 -28.64
CA ALA A 401 -9.67 38.78 -29.18
C ALA A 401 -9.62 39.89 -28.11
N SER A 402 -10.33 39.73 -26.99
CA SER A 402 -10.29 40.65 -25.83
C SER A 402 -9.19 40.33 -24.80
N VAL A 403 -8.43 39.24 -24.98
CA VAL A 403 -7.33 38.80 -24.09
C VAL A 403 -5.96 38.99 -24.76
N LEU A 404 -5.94 39.48 -26.01
CA LEU A 404 -4.77 40.04 -26.71
C LEU A 404 -4.89 41.56 -26.70
#